data_AF-A0AAP0RPJ9-F1
#
_entry.id   AF-A0AAP0RPJ9-F1
#
_cell.length_a   1.000
_cell.length_b   1.000
_cell.length_c   1.000
_cell.angle_alpha   90.00
_cell.angle_beta   90.00
_cell.angle_gamma   90.00
#
_symmetry.space_group_name_H-M   'P 1'
#
loop_
_entity.id
_entity.type
_entity.pdbx_description
1 polymer ?
#
loop_
_entity_poly.entity_id
_entity_poly.type
_entity_poly.pdbx_seq_one_letter_code
_entity_poly.pdbx_strand_id
1 'polypeptide(L)'
;MVKWAGKNQETLLCFLAVTILSSVSFLLFLDFLILGGRGGTTVVESVKLQFSSGWIASTHASTAATTPTVAESEKYYPFTRALASVENKSDPCGGKYIYVHDLPSRFNEDMLKECRSLSLWTNMCDFTTNGGLGPPLDNAEGVFSSTGWYATNQFTVDVIFGNRMKQYECLTRDSAIAAAVFVPFYAGFDVARYLWEQNVSTRDAASLDLVEWLTKTPEWTVMGGKDHFLVAGRITWDFRESVGFGIGLG
;
A
#
# COMPACT_ATOMS: atom_id res chain seq x y z
N MET A 1 30.67 3.97 69.32
CA MET A 1 29.22 3.71 69.36
C MET A 1 28.55 5.04 69.02
N VAL A 2 27.77 5.21 67.97
CA VAL A 2 26.45 4.59 67.72
C VAL A 2 26.19 4.46 66.20
N LYS A 3 25.82 3.27 65.73
CA LYS A 3 25.20 3.04 64.40
C LYS A 3 23.69 3.29 64.55
N TRP A 4 23.11 4.18 63.76
CA TRP A 4 21.66 4.40 63.73
C TRP A 4 21.10 4.33 62.31
N ALA A 5 20.21 3.34 62.13
CA ALA A 5 19.06 3.30 61.23
C ALA A 5 19.26 3.21 59.69
N GLY A 6 19.77 2.08 59.21
CA GLY A 6 19.62 1.63 57.81
C GLY A 6 18.30 0.92 57.50
N LYS A 7 17.19 1.21 58.22
CA LYS A 7 15.91 0.48 58.09
C LYS A 7 14.83 1.24 57.32
N ASN A 8 14.96 2.55 57.15
CA ASN A 8 13.92 3.38 56.53
C ASN A 8 14.03 3.49 55.00
N GLN A 9 15.22 3.35 54.43
CA GLN A 9 15.45 3.58 53.00
C GLN A 9 14.95 2.40 52.13
N GLU A 10 15.19 1.15 52.57
CA GLU A 10 14.63 -0.07 51.97
C GLU A 10 13.11 -0.08 52.03
N THR A 11 12.55 0.36 53.17
CA THR A 11 11.10 0.47 53.36
C THR A 11 10.50 1.50 52.39
N LEU A 12 11.15 2.65 52.21
CA LEU A 12 10.71 3.69 51.27
C LEU A 12 10.76 3.21 49.81
N LEU A 13 11.82 2.48 49.43
CA LEU A 13 11.98 1.90 48.10
C LEU A 13 10.91 0.84 47.82
N CYS A 14 10.60 -0.02 48.79
CA CYS A 14 9.47 -0.96 48.69
C CYS A 14 8.13 -0.24 48.54
N PHE A 15 7.87 0.82 49.33
CA PHE A 15 6.64 1.59 49.19
C PHE A 15 6.52 2.23 47.80
N LEU A 16 7.60 2.83 47.28
CA LEU A 16 7.62 3.40 45.93
C LEU A 16 7.39 2.35 44.85
N ALA A 17 8.08 1.20 44.93
CA ALA A 17 7.90 0.10 43.97
C ALA A 17 6.47 -0.45 43.98
N VAL A 18 5.86 -0.62 45.15
CA VAL A 18 4.47 -1.08 45.29
C VAL A 18 3.50 -0.04 44.73
N THR A 19 3.72 1.25 44.97
CA THR A 19 2.87 2.31 44.40
C THR A 19 2.96 2.36 42.88
N ILE A 20 4.15 2.22 42.30
CA ILE A 20 4.35 2.19 40.84
C ILE A 20 3.72 0.95 40.22
N LEU A 21 3.89 -0.24 40.83
CA LEU A 21 3.27 -1.46 40.32
C LEU A 21 1.74 -1.40 40.38
N SER A 22 1.19 -0.80 41.45
CA SER A 22 -0.26 -0.62 41.59
C SER A 22 -0.82 0.37 40.57
N SER A 23 -0.10 1.47 40.28
CA SER A 23 -0.55 2.45 39.30
C SER A 23 -0.48 1.92 37.87
N VAL A 24 0.59 1.19 37.50
CA VAL A 24 0.69 0.51 36.20
C VAL A 24 -0.40 -0.55 36.04
N SER A 25 -0.67 -1.34 37.08
CA SER A 25 -1.74 -2.35 37.05
C SER A 25 -3.12 -1.71 36.90
N PHE A 26 -3.36 -0.57 37.55
CA PHE A 26 -4.61 0.18 37.43
C PHE A 26 -4.78 0.80 36.04
N LEU A 27 -3.71 1.32 35.44
CA LEU A 27 -3.73 1.83 34.06
C LEU A 27 -4.00 0.71 33.05
N LEU A 28 -3.36 -0.44 33.20
CA LEU A 28 -3.64 -1.62 32.35
C LEU A 28 -5.07 -2.15 32.53
N PHE A 29 -5.61 -2.08 33.76
CA PHE A 29 -7.00 -2.46 34.03
C PHE A 29 -8.00 -1.45 33.43
N LEU A 30 -7.69 -0.15 33.47
CA LEU A 30 -8.48 0.88 32.78
C LEU A 30 -8.43 0.69 31.26
N ASP A 31 -7.26 0.43 30.68
CA ASP A 31 -7.13 0.09 29.26
C ASP A 31 -7.92 -1.17 28.93
N PHE A 32 -7.91 -2.19 29.78
CA PHE A 32 -8.72 -3.40 29.61
C PHE A 32 -10.23 -3.13 29.76
N LEU A 33 -10.66 -2.19 30.61
CA LEU A 33 -12.07 -1.80 30.70
C LEU A 33 -12.52 -0.94 29.51
N ILE A 34 -11.65 -0.05 29.03
CA ILE A 34 -11.93 0.84 27.89
C ILE A 34 -11.90 0.05 26.57
N LEU A 35 -10.94 -0.86 26.41
CA LEU A 35 -10.78 -1.69 25.21
C LEU A 35 -11.59 -2.99 25.27
N GLY A 36 -11.71 -3.61 26.45
CA GLY A 36 -12.42 -4.87 26.69
C GLY A 36 -13.91 -4.72 27.05
N GLY A 37 -14.38 -3.49 27.33
CA GLY A 37 -15.80 -3.17 27.56
C GLY A 37 -16.70 -3.30 26.33
N ARG A 38 -16.16 -3.62 25.15
CA ARG A 38 -16.92 -4.05 23.97
C ARG A 38 -16.83 -5.56 23.76
N GLY A 39 -17.16 -6.31 24.81
CA GLY A 39 -17.70 -7.67 24.68
C GLY A 39 -19.12 -7.63 24.11
N GLY A 40 -19.29 -7.06 22.92
CA GLY A 40 -20.51 -7.13 22.13
C GLY A 40 -20.27 -8.13 21.01
N THR A 41 -20.99 -9.24 21.06
CA THR A 41 -21.12 -10.26 20.01
C THR A 41 -20.81 -9.72 18.62
N THR A 42 -19.64 -10.04 18.07
CA THR A 42 -19.43 -10.00 16.63
C THR A 42 -20.25 -11.15 16.06
N VAL A 43 -21.52 -10.87 15.78
CA VAL A 43 -22.23 -11.61 14.75
C VAL A 43 -21.41 -11.38 13.50
N VAL A 44 -20.67 -12.40 13.07
CA VAL A 44 -20.15 -12.50 11.72
C VAL A 44 -21.40 -12.60 10.85
N GLU A 45 -21.98 -11.45 10.51
CA GLU A 45 -22.97 -11.39 9.44
C GLU A 45 -22.18 -11.65 8.17
N SER A 46 -22.10 -12.94 7.85
CA SER A 46 -21.64 -13.40 6.56
C SER A 46 -22.60 -12.78 5.55
N VAL A 47 -22.15 -11.75 4.84
CA VAL A 47 -22.84 -11.27 3.64
C VAL A 47 -22.84 -12.46 2.67
N LYS A 48 -23.90 -13.26 2.72
CA LYS A 48 -24.24 -14.20 1.66
C LYS A 48 -24.58 -13.31 0.47
N LEU A 49 -23.60 -13.14 -0.42
CA LEU A 49 -23.87 -12.77 -1.80
C LEU A 49 -24.79 -13.85 -2.36
N GLN A 50 -26.09 -13.57 -2.34
CA GLN A 50 -27.08 -14.30 -3.13
C GLN A 50 -26.77 -13.98 -4.59
N PHE A 51 -25.92 -14.81 -5.20
CA PHE A 51 -25.91 -14.97 -6.63
C PHE A 51 -27.29 -15.51 -6.99
N SER A 52 -28.17 -14.65 -7.51
CA SER A 52 -29.37 -15.11 -8.19
C SER A 52 -28.91 -15.81 -9.46
N SER A 53 -28.78 -17.13 -9.39
CA SER A 53 -28.70 -17.98 -10.57
C SER A 53 -30.10 -17.99 -11.22
N GLY A 54 -30.44 -16.90 -11.91
CA GLY A 54 -31.60 -16.81 -12.76
C GLY A 54 -31.39 -17.61 -14.04
N TRP A 55 -31.38 -18.94 -13.93
CA TRP A 55 -31.60 -19.80 -15.09
C TRP A 55 -33.09 -19.75 -15.39
N ILE A 56 -33.50 -18.87 -16.32
CA ILE A 56 -34.80 -19.02 -16.97
C ILE A 56 -34.64 -20.14 -17.99
N ALA A 57 -35.11 -21.32 -17.62
CA ALA A 57 -35.42 -22.37 -18.57
C ALA A 57 -36.64 -21.92 -19.38
N SER A 58 -36.41 -21.31 -20.55
CA SER A 58 -37.44 -21.14 -21.56
C SER A 58 -37.47 -22.37 -22.46
N THR A 59 -38.32 -23.33 -22.12
CA THR A 59 -38.83 -24.32 -23.07
C THR A 59 -39.82 -23.64 -24.00
N HIS A 60 -39.39 -23.24 -25.19
CA HIS A 60 -40.31 -23.04 -26.31
C HIS A 60 -39.79 -23.75 -27.55
N ALA A 61 -40.62 -24.68 -28.03
CA ALA A 61 -40.40 -25.47 -29.21
C ALA A 61 -40.47 -24.62 -30.49
N SER A 62 -39.48 -24.86 -31.36
CA SER A 62 -39.47 -24.80 -32.82
C SER A 62 -40.39 -23.80 -33.55
N THR A 63 -39.76 -22.81 -34.20
CA THR A 63 -39.96 -22.55 -35.63
C THR A 63 -38.66 -22.02 -36.25
N ALA A 64 -38.22 -22.68 -37.32
CA ALA A 64 -37.06 -22.28 -38.10
C ALA A 64 -37.34 -20.98 -38.86
N ALA A 65 -36.61 -19.92 -38.52
CA ALA A 65 -36.49 -18.72 -39.33
C ALA A 65 -35.01 -18.40 -39.47
N THR A 66 -34.49 -18.56 -40.69
CA THR A 66 -33.11 -18.26 -41.07
C THR A 66 -32.91 -16.75 -41.05
N THR A 67 -32.46 -16.21 -39.93
CA THR A 67 -31.99 -14.83 -39.81
C THR A 67 -30.51 -14.80 -40.21
N PRO A 68 -30.04 -13.81 -41.00
CA PRO A 68 -28.66 -13.78 -41.47
C PRO A 68 -27.71 -13.62 -40.27
N THR A 69 -26.75 -14.53 -40.15
CA THR A 69 -25.58 -14.40 -39.27
C THR A 69 -24.80 -13.16 -39.69
N VAL A 70 -25.07 -12.03 -39.03
CA VAL A 70 -24.13 -10.92 -38.96
C VAL A 70 -22.93 -11.45 -38.20
N ALA A 71 -21.78 -11.57 -38.88
CA ALA A 71 -20.52 -11.90 -38.25
C ALA A 71 -20.26 -10.85 -37.15
N GLU A 72 -20.39 -11.27 -35.90
CA GLU A 72 -20.01 -10.50 -34.74
C GLU A 72 -18.53 -10.16 -34.92
N SER A 73 -18.21 -8.88 -35.13
CA SER A 73 -16.82 -8.43 -35.19
C SER A 73 -16.17 -8.85 -33.87
N GLU A 74 -15.24 -9.80 -33.95
CA GLU A 74 -14.53 -10.34 -32.81
C GLU A 74 -14.02 -9.15 -31.99
N LYS A 75 -14.59 -8.96 -30.80
CA LYS A 75 -14.38 -7.76 -30.01
C LYS A 75 -12.92 -7.75 -29.60
N TYR A 76 -12.11 -6.95 -30.31
CA TYR A 76 -10.69 -6.83 -30.07
C TYR A 76 -10.49 -6.19 -28.70
N TYR A 77 -10.26 -7.02 -27.69
CA TYR A 77 -9.88 -6.54 -26.38
C TYR A 77 -8.38 -6.27 -26.39
N PRO A 78 -7.88 -5.17 -25.84
CA PRO A 78 -6.45 -4.91 -25.98
C PRO A 78 -5.58 -5.89 -25.18
N PHE A 79 -6.14 -6.59 -24.18
CA PHE A 79 -5.47 -7.71 -23.50
C PHE A 79 -5.19 -8.92 -24.40
N THR A 80 -5.82 -9.02 -25.59
CA THR A 80 -5.66 -10.17 -26.49
C THR A 80 -4.23 -10.31 -27.01
N ARG A 81 -3.50 -9.19 -27.19
CA ARG A 81 -2.07 -9.24 -27.58
C ARG A 81 -1.18 -9.72 -26.43
N ALA A 82 -1.44 -9.26 -25.21
CA ALA A 82 -0.74 -9.75 -24.03
C ALA A 82 -0.98 -11.26 -23.83
N LEU A 83 -2.22 -11.74 -24.02
CA LEU A 83 -2.52 -13.18 -23.98
C LEU A 83 -1.86 -13.95 -25.13
N ALA A 84 -1.86 -13.42 -26.35
CA ALA A 84 -1.19 -14.05 -27.48
C ALA A 84 0.31 -14.25 -27.24
N SER A 85 0.96 -13.34 -26.49
CA SER A 85 2.36 -13.51 -26.12
C SER A 85 2.62 -14.75 -25.24
N VAL A 86 1.63 -15.22 -24.48
CA VAL A 86 1.72 -16.45 -23.65
C VAL A 86 1.89 -17.70 -24.53
N GLU A 87 1.30 -17.70 -25.72
CA GLU A 87 1.32 -18.86 -26.62
C GLU A 87 2.70 -19.08 -27.24
N ASN A 88 3.53 -18.03 -27.29
CA ASN A 88 4.90 -18.12 -27.78
C ASN A 88 5.83 -18.73 -26.71
N LYS A 89 5.92 -20.06 -26.68
CA LYS A 89 6.79 -20.81 -25.75
C LYS A 89 8.29 -20.50 -25.86
N SER A 90 8.73 -19.86 -26.93
CA SER A 90 10.13 -19.44 -27.08
C SER A 90 10.44 -18.10 -26.41
N ASP A 91 9.41 -17.32 -26.07
CA ASP A 91 9.54 -16.05 -25.38
C ASP A 91 9.55 -16.27 -23.85
N PRO A 92 10.67 -16.05 -23.14
CA PRO A 92 10.72 -16.18 -21.68
C PRO A 92 9.81 -15.19 -20.94
N CYS A 93 9.44 -14.10 -21.61
CA CYS A 93 8.61 -13.00 -21.11
C CYS A 93 7.15 -13.06 -21.60
N GLY A 94 6.77 -14.09 -22.36
CA GLY A 94 5.39 -14.28 -22.80
C GLY A 94 4.40 -14.21 -21.62
N GLY A 95 3.47 -13.26 -21.68
CA GLY A 95 2.48 -12.98 -20.63
C GLY A 95 3.00 -12.27 -19.38
N LYS A 96 4.27 -11.88 -19.35
CA LYS A 96 4.94 -11.26 -18.19
C LYS A 96 5.38 -9.82 -18.45
N TYR A 97 5.13 -9.30 -19.64
CA TYR A 97 5.55 -7.95 -19.98
C TYR A 97 4.89 -6.91 -19.09
N ILE A 98 5.69 -5.98 -18.55
CA ILE A 98 5.21 -4.82 -17.80
C ILE A 98 5.61 -3.56 -18.56
N TYR A 99 4.61 -2.72 -18.84
CA TYR A 99 4.86 -1.36 -19.31
C TYR A 99 4.91 -0.42 -18.11
N VAL A 100 5.86 0.51 -18.08
CA VAL A 100 6.00 1.49 -17.00
C VAL A 100 5.65 2.85 -17.55
N HIS A 101 4.70 3.54 -16.91
CA HIS A 101 4.37 4.92 -17.27
C HIS A 101 5.55 5.85 -17.01
N ASP A 102 5.83 6.72 -17.98
CA ASP A 102 6.77 7.83 -17.85
C ASP A 102 6.05 9.03 -17.21
N LEU A 103 5.88 8.97 -15.89
CA LEU A 103 5.17 10.01 -15.14
C LEU A 103 6.00 11.29 -15.02
N PRO A 104 5.36 12.47 -15.00
CA PRO A 104 6.02 13.70 -14.56
C PRO A 104 6.69 13.53 -13.19
N SER A 105 7.93 14.00 -13.04
CA SER A 105 8.79 13.78 -11.87
C SER A 105 8.17 14.20 -10.53
N ARG A 106 7.21 15.13 -10.55
CA ARG A 106 6.47 15.59 -9.37
C ARG A 106 5.74 14.45 -8.64
N PHE A 107 5.40 13.37 -9.36
CA PHE A 107 4.72 12.20 -8.80
C PHE A 107 5.71 11.20 -8.15
N ASN A 108 7.01 11.39 -8.30
CA ASN A 108 8.03 10.47 -7.77
C ASN A 108 9.36 11.14 -7.41
N GLU A 109 10.26 11.35 -8.38
CA GLU A 109 11.65 11.73 -8.16
C GLU A 109 11.80 13.06 -7.44
N ASP A 110 10.93 14.03 -7.73
CA ASP A 110 10.95 15.33 -7.03
C ASP A 110 10.62 15.15 -5.55
N MET A 111 9.84 14.13 -5.19
CA MET A 111 9.55 13.84 -3.79
C MET A 111 10.78 13.42 -3.01
N LEU A 112 11.73 12.76 -3.68
CA LEU A 112 13.00 12.35 -3.09
C LEU A 112 13.98 13.52 -2.95
N LYS A 113 13.91 14.51 -3.84
CA LYS A 113 14.70 15.75 -3.72
C LYS A 113 14.32 16.52 -2.46
N GLU A 114 13.06 16.41 -2.06
CA GLU A 114 12.50 17.02 -0.86
C GLU A 114 12.32 16.01 0.28
N CYS A 115 13.14 14.95 0.35
CA CYS A 115 12.98 13.85 1.30
C CYS A 115 12.84 14.27 2.77
N ARG A 116 13.33 15.45 3.17
CA ARG A 116 13.16 15.98 4.54
C ARG A 116 11.72 16.37 4.88
N SER A 117 10.89 16.70 3.88
CA SER A 117 9.48 17.08 4.09
C SER A 117 8.54 15.87 4.15
N LEU A 118 9.04 14.67 3.88
CA LEU A 118 8.24 13.43 3.87
C LEU A 118 7.84 12.92 5.26
N SER A 119 8.38 13.51 6.32
CA SER A 119 7.99 13.22 7.71
C SER A 119 8.30 14.41 8.61
N LEU A 120 7.37 14.74 9.51
CA LEU A 120 7.58 15.78 10.54
C LEU A 120 8.64 15.41 11.57
N TRP A 121 8.89 14.11 11.75
CA TRP A 121 9.67 13.59 12.87
C TRP A 121 10.99 12.96 12.45
N THR A 122 11.15 12.65 11.16
CA THR A 122 12.21 11.77 10.68
C THR A 122 12.80 12.32 9.39
N ASN A 123 14.12 12.43 9.34
CA ASN A 123 14.82 12.73 8.09
C ASN A 123 14.73 11.53 7.14
N MET A 124 13.72 11.51 6.27
CA MET A 124 13.53 10.36 5.36
C MET A 124 14.64 10.23 4.31
N CYS A 125 15.48 11.27 4.12
CA CYS A 125 16.60 11.22 3.19
C CYS A 125 17.57 10.09 3.48
N ASP A 126 17.77 9.75 4.75
CA ASP A 126 18.70 8.67 5.11
C ASP A 126 18.16 7.33 4.60
N PHE A 127 16.84 7.15 4.66
CA PHE A 127 16.15 5.92 4.28
C PHE A 127 15.86 5.81 2.78
N THR A 128 15.85 6.91 2.03
CA THR A 128 15.70 6.88 0.57
C THR A 128 17.00 6.54 -0.17
N THR A 129 18.13 6.47 0.54
CA THR A 129 19.41 6.01 -0.02
C THR A 129 19.37 4.54 -0.45
N ASN A 130 20.35 4.12 -1.27
CA ASN A 130 20.48 2.74 -1.77
C ASN A 130 19.19 2.20 -2.41
N GLY A 131 18.49 3.04 -3.19
CA GLY A 131 17.24 2.67 -3.84
C GLY A 131 16.09 2.43 -2.86
N GLY A 132 16.08 3.13 -1.72
CA GLY A 132 15.06 3.02 -0.67
C GLY A 132 15.38 2.01 0.43
N LEU A 133 16.52 1.31 0.34
CA LEU A 133 16.94 0.35 1.37
C LEU A 133 17.53 1.03 2.61
N GLY A 134 17.94 2.30 2.51
CA GLY A 134 18.63 3.02 3.59
C GLY A 134 20.13 2.72 3.64
N PRO A 135 20.84 3.17 4.69
CA PRO A 135 22.27 2.93 4.82
C PRO A 135 22.56 1.45 5.16
N PRO A 136 23.73 0.91 4.78
CA PRO A 136 24.14 -0.43 5.21
C PRO A 136 24.17 -0.55 6.74
N LEU A 137 23.77 -1.69 7.27
CA LEU A 137 23.92 -1.99 8.70
C LEU A 137 25.37 -2.38 8.99
N ASP A 138 25.90 -1.85 10.09
CA ASP A 138 27.19 -2.27 10.61
C ASP A 138 27.10 -3.69 11.20
N ASN A 139 28.17 -4.45 11.03
CA ASN A 139 28.30 -5.80 11.56
C ASN A 139 29.20 -5.84 12.81
N ALA A 140 29.14 -4.81 13.65
CA ALA A 140 29.99 -4.67 14.82
C ALA A 140 29.91 -5.87 15.79
N GLU A 141 28.74 -6.52 15.87
CA GLU A 141 28.49 -7.66 16.76
C GLU A 141 28.59 -9.02 16.04
N GLY A 142 28.92 -9.04 14.74
CA GLY A 142 29.04 -10.29 13.96
C GLY A 142 27.72 -11.02 13.71
N VAL A 143 26.57 -10.40 13.99
CA VAL A 143 25.23 -10.99 13.84
C VAL A 143 24.78 -11.00 12.38
N PHE A 144 25.22 -10.03 11.59
CA PHE A 144 24.83 -9.88 10.19
C PHE A 144 25.88 -10.47 9.25
N SER A 145 25.48 -10.72 8.00
CA SER A 145 26.45 -10.94 6.92
C SER A 145 27.24 -9.65 6.69
N SER A 146 28.48 -9.76 6.23
CA SER A 146 29.32 -8.59 5.88
C SER A 146 28.71 -7.71 4.79
N THR A 147 27.75 -8.23 4.01
CA THR A 147 27.04 -7.50 2.96
C THR A 147 25.56 -7.89 2.93
N GLY A 148 24.73 -7.01 2.37
CA GLY A 148 23.31 -7.28 2.07
C GLY A 148 22.32 -6.85 3.16
N TRP A 149 22.79 -6.27 4.26
CA TRP A 149 21.94 -5.77 5.34
C TRP A 149 21.89 -4.25 5.34
N TYR A 150 20.69 -3.69 5.44
CA TYR A 150 20.42 -2.25 5.38
C TYR A 150 19.43 -1.84 6.46
N ALA A 151 19.56 -0.61 6.97
CA ALA A 151 18.63 -0.01 7.91
C ALA A 151 17.37 0.47 7.17
N THR A 152 16.60 -0.48 6.64
CA THR A 152 15.41 -0.19 5.82
C THR A 152 14.27 0.34 6.68
N ASN A 153 13.66 1.43 6.22
CA ASN A 153 12.47 2.00 6.84
C ASN A 153 11.21 1.40 6.22
N GLN A 154 10.22 1.05 7.04
CA GLN A 154 8.98 0.44 6.59
C GLN A 154 8.20 1.29 5.57
N PHE A 155 8.42 2.62 5.54
CA PHE A 155 7.69 3.54 4.67
C PHE A 155 8.37 3.85 3.33
N THR A 156 9.46 3.15 2.97
CA THR A 156 10.20 3.42 1.72
C THR A 156 9.88 2.42 0.60
N VAL A 157 8.85 1.60 0.75
CA VAL A 157 8.55 0.53 -0.22
C VAL A 157 8.17 1.06 -1.61
N ASP A 158 7.63 2.28 -1.74
CA ASP A 158 7.41 2.93 -3.04
C ASP A 158 8.72 3.04 -3.83
N VAL A 159 9.79 3.46 -3.15
CA VAL A 159 11.14 3.62 -3.73
C VAL A 159 11.78 2.28 -3.99
N ILE A 160 11.69 1.34 -3.04
CA ILE A 160 12.26 -0.01 -3.18
C ILE A 160 11.62 -0.70 -4.37
N PHE A 161 10.29 -0.70 -4.44
CA PHE A 161 9.55 -1.34 -5.52
C PHE A 161 9.85 -0.67 -6.87
N GLY A 162 9.88 0.67 -6.92
CA GLY A 162 10.27 1.39 -8.14
C GLY A 162 11.67 1.03 -8.63
N ASN A 163 12.66 0.91 -7.74
CA ASN A 163 14.02 0.50 -8.10
C ASN A 163 14.11 -0.99 -8.50
N ARG A 164 13.33 -1.86 -7.86
CA ARG A 164 13.22 -3.27 -8.26
C ARG A 164 12.55 -3.43 -9.62
N MET A 165 11.51 -2.64 -9.91
CA MET A 165 10.83 -2.67 -11.18
C MET A 165 11.77 -2.28 -12.33
N LYS A 166 12.66 -1.30 -12.14
CA LYS A 166 13.69 -0.91 -13.12
C LYS A 166 14.64 -2.06 -13.50
N GLN A 167 14.74 -3.10 -12.68
CA GLN A 167 15.59 -4.28 -12.90
C GLN A 167 14.80 -5.50 -13.41
N TYR A 168 13.49 -5.35 -13.62
CA TYR A 168 12.65 -6.44 -14.08
C TYR A 168 12.98 -6.80 -15.54
N GLU A 169 13.18 -8.08 -15.83
CA GLU A 169 13.67 -8.54 -17.13
C GLU A 169 12.65 -8.33 -18.26
N CYS A 170 11.35 -8.40 -17.93
CA CYS A 170 10.26 -8.32 -18.90
C CYS A 170 9.64 -6.91 -18.98
N LEU A 171 10.45 -5.85 -18.83
CA LEU A 171 9.99 -4.50 -19.14
C LEU A 171 9.83 -4.32 -20.65
N THR A 172 8.75 -3.67 -21.08
CA THR A 172 8.49 -3.33 -22.48
C THR A 172 8.26 -1.84 -22.67
N ARG A 173 8.63 -1.33 -23.84
CA ARG A 173 8.23 0.02 -24.32
C ARG A 173 6.97 0.01 -25.17
N ASP A 174 6.52 -1.17 -25.59
CA ASP A 174 5.26 -1.37 -26.30
C ASP A 174 4.19 -1.78 -25.29
N SER A 175 3.32 -0.84 -24.93
CA SER A 175 2.20 -1.09 -24.01
C SER A 175 1.17 -2.07 -24.59
N ALA A 176 1.15 -2.30 -25.91
CA ALA A 176 0.19 -3.20 -26.54
C ALA A 176 0.46 -4.70 -26.24
N ILE A 177 1.67 -5.06 -25.81
CA ILE A 177 2.02 -6.43 -25.41
C ILE A 177 2.12 -6.60 -23.89
N ALA A 178 1.94 -5.53 -23.13
CA ALA A 178 2.06 -5.54 -21.68
C ALA A 178 0.87 -6.27 -21.04
N ALA A 179 1.17 -7.16 -20.10
CA ALA A 179 0.16 -7.82 -19.28
C ALA A 179 -0.35 -6.91 -18.15
N ALA A 180 0.47 -5.95 -17.71
CA ALA A 180 0.10 -4.95 -16.71
C ALA A 180 0.88 -3.66 -16.93
N VAL A 181 0.33 -2.56 -16.40
CA VAL A 181 0.93 -1.23 -16.46
C VAL A 181 1.32 -0.77 -15.06
N PHE A 182 2.61 -0.59 -14.83
CA PHE A 182 3.10 -0.04 -13.58
C PHE A 182 3.03 1.49 -13.60
N VAL A 183 2.40 2.06 -12.57
CA VAL A 183 2.34 3.49 -12.32
C VAL A 183 3.35 3.83 -11.21
N PRO A 184 4.53 4.41 -11.52
CA PRO A 184 5.56 4.71 -10.55
C PRO A 184 5.24 5.97 -9.73
N PHE A 185 4.07 6.02 -9.10
CA PHE A 185 3.64 7.09 -8.19
C PHE A 185 4.06 6.74 -6.75
N TYR A 186 4.73 7.66 -6.05
CA TYR A 186 5.11 7.46 -4.65
C TYR A 186 3.97 7.83 -3.71
N ALA A 187 2.87 7.08 -3.81
CA ALA A 187 1.63 7.33 -3.07
C ALA A 187 1.85 7.39 -1.56
N GLY A 188 2.73 6.54 -1.01
CA GLY A 188 3.03 6.54 0.41
C GLY A 188 3.70 7.83 0.88
N PHE A 189 4.58 8.39 0.05
CA PHE A 189 5.25 9.66 0.33
C PHE A 189 4.35 10.87 0.11
N ASP A 190 3.48 10.81 -0.88
CA ASP A 190 2.47 11.83 -1.11
C ASP A 190 1.59 12.02 0.13
N VAL A 191 1.01 10.93 0.64
CA VAL A 191 0.21 10.95 1.87
C VAL A 191 1.03 11.40 3.08
N ALA A 192 2.26 10.94 3.22
CA ALA A 192 3.08 11.24 4.39
C ALA A 192 3.36 12.75 4.58
N ARG A 193 3.47 13.52 3.49
CA ARG A 193 3.66 14.98 3.51
C ARG A 193 2.50 15.72 4.18
N TYR A 194 1.30 15.20 3.99
CA TYR A 194 0.05 15.90 4.32
C TYR A 194 -0.79 15.14 5.38
N LEU A 195 -0.26 14.06 5.95
CA LEU A 195 -0.98 13.18 6.88
C LEU A 195 -1.57 13.92 8.09
N TRP A 196 -0.91 14.99 8.52
CA TRP A 196 -1.29 15.79 9.69
C TRP A 196 -1.84 17.17 9.31
N GLU A 197 -2.00 17.44 8.01
CA GLU A 197 -2.59 18.69 7.53
C GLU A 197 -4.12 18.56 7.48
N GLN A 198 -4.83 19.62 7.86
CA GLN A 198 -6.29 19.64 7.83
C GLN A 198 -6.87 19.97 6.44
N ASN A 199 -6.02 20.46 5.52
CA ASN A 199 -6.45 20.85 4.18
C ASN A 199 -6.53 19.64 3.25
N VAL A 200 -7.75 19.09 3.15
CA VAL A 200 -8.07 17.97 2.26
C VAL A 200 -7.71 18.27 0.80
N SER A 201 -7.91 19.51 0.34
CA SER A 201 -7.57 19.88 -1.03
C SER A 201 -6.07 19.77 -1.31
N THR A 202 -5.21 20.11 -0.34
CA THR A 202 -3.75 19.92 -0.47
C THR A 202 -3.42 18.43 -0.51
N ARG A 203 -4.00 17.65 0.42
CA ARG A 203 -3.75 16.22 0.56
C ARG A 203 -4.12 15.42 -0.69
N ASP A 204 -5.23 15.77 -1.34
CA ASP A 204 -5.78 14.99 -2.45
C ASP A 204 -5.28 15.49 -3.82
N ALA A 205 -4.61 16.66 -3.88
CA ALA A 205 -4.23 17.32 -5.13
C ALA A 205 -3.39 16.45 -6.06
N ALA A 206 -2.30 15.84 -5.56
CA ALA A 206 -1.43 15.03 -6.41
C ALA A 206 -2.11 13.75 -6.89
N SER A 207 -2.97 13.14 -6.07
CA SER A 207 -3.74 11.95 -6.46
C SER A 207 -4.78 12.29 -7.55
N LEU A 208 -5.49 13.40 -7.42
CA LEU A 208 -6.44 13.88 -8.44
C LEU A 208 -5.74 14.21 -9.76
N ASP A 209 -4.63 14.93 -9.67
CA ASP A 209 -3.78 15.27 -10.80
C ASP A 209 -3.24 14.03 -11.53
N LEU A 210 -2.85 12.99 -10.78
CA LEU A 210 -2.38 11.74 -11.35
C LEU A 210 -3.49 11.04 -12.12
N VAL A 211 -4.71 11.01 -11.58
CA VAL A 211 -5.88 10.43 -12.28
C VAL A 211 -6.17 11.22 -13.55
N GLU A 212 -6.14 12.55 -13.50
CA GLU A 212 -6.31 13.39 -14.69
C GLU A 212 -5.22 13.10 -15.74
N TRP A 213 -3.97 12.92 -15.32
CA TRP A 213 -2.87 12.56 -16.22
C TRP A 213 -3.09 11.18 -16.84
N LEU A 214 -3.36 10.16 -16.02
CA LEU A 214 -3.53 8.77 -16.45
C LEU A 214 -4.68 8.63 -17.44
N THR A 215 -5.83 9.24 -17.15
CA THR A 215 -7.03 9.16 -17.99
C THR A 215 -6.85 9.76 -19.40
N LYS A 216 -5.81 10.57 -19.61
CA LYS A 216 -5.44 11.13 -20.92
C LYS A 216 -4.48 10.23 -21.71
N THR A 217 -3.92 9.18 -21.10
CA THR A 217 -3.02 8.23 -21.76
C THR A 217 -3.78 7.21 -22.61
N PRO A 218 -3.25 6.77 -23.75
CA PRO A 218 -3.88 5.71 -24.53
C PRO A 218 -3.95 4.39 -23.76
N GLU A 219 -2.96 4.11 -22.90
CA GLU A 219 -2.92 2.92 -22.05
C GLU A 219 -4.15 2.84 -21.12
N TRP A 220 -4.63 3.96 -20.59
CA TRP A 220 -5.79 3.95 -19.71
C TRP A 220 -7.06 3.46 -20.41
N THR A 221 -7.23 3.79 -21.69
CA THR A 221 -8.43 3.44 -22.47
C THR A 221 -8.61 1.95 -22.69
N VAL A 222 -7.53 1.17 -22.50
CA VAL A 222 -7.49 -0.27 -22.77
C VAL A 222 -8.42 -1.05 -21.84
N MET A 223 -8.28 -0.85 -20.53
CA MET A 223 -9.11 -1.51 -19.52
C MET A 223 -9.65 -0.54 -18.46
N GLY A 224 -9.63 0.77 -18.74
CA GLY A 224 -10.10 1.79 -17.81
C GLY A 224 -9.34 1.78 -16.49
N GLY A 225 -8.03 1.52 -16.56
CA GLY A 225 -7.15 1.47 -15.38
C GLY A 225 -7.08 0.14 -14.65
N LYS A 226 -7.83 -0.90 -15.03
CA LYS A 226 -7.85 -2.20 -14.31
C LYS A 226 -6.56 -3.03 -14.46
N ASP A 227 -5.77 -2.75 -15.49
CA ASP A 227 -4.39 -3.22 -15.71
C ASP A 227 -3.34 -2.38 -15.00
N HIS A 228 -3.72 -1.23 -14.45
CA HIS A 228 -2.78 -0.33 -13.82
C HIS A 228 -2.59 -0.72 -12.35
N PHE A 229 -1.35 -0.78 -11.92
CA PHE A 229 -1.02 -1.05 -10.53
C PHE A 229 0.07 -0.11 -10.04
N LEU A 230 0.03 0.17 -8.75
CA LEU A 230 1.03 0.96 -8.02
C LEU A 230 1.25 0.34 -6.65
N VAL A 231 2.30 0.78 -5.98
CA VAL A 231 2.59 0.41 -4.59
C VAL A 231 2.49 1.66 -3.74
N ALA A 232 1.99 1.50 -2.52
CA ALA A 232 1.80 2.59 -1.58
C ALA A 232 2.41 2.22 -0.23
N GLY A 233 3.51 2.88 0.14
CA GLY A 233 4.32 2.53 1.30
C GLY A 233 3.88 3.12 2.62
N ARG A 234 2.59 3.04 2.92
CA ARG A 234 2.01 3.45 4.20
C ARG A 234 1.03 2.39 4.69
N ILE A 235 0.66 2.48 5.96
CA ILE A 235 -0.38 1.60 6.51
C ILE A 235 -1.74 1.98 5.93
N THR A 236 -2.62 1.01 5.77
CA THR A 236 -3.97 1.22 5.21
C THR A 236 -4.78 2.28 5.95
N TRP A 237 -4.52 2.47 7.25
CA TRP A 237 -5.12 3.52 8.06
C TRP A 237 -4.88 4.93 7.49
N ASP A 238 -3.69 5.20 6.96
CA ASP A 238 -3.29 6.52 6.49
C ASP A 238 -4.02 6.95 5.22
N PHE A 239 -4.57 6.00 4.46
CA PHE A 239 -5.36 6.24 3.25
C PHE A 239 -6.86 6.34 3.52
N ARG A 240 -7.29 6.24 4.78
CA ARG A 240 -8.71 6.33 5.11
C ARG A 240 -9.15 7.77 5.14
N GLU A 241 -10.17 8.09 4.37
CA GLU A 241 -10.93 9.31 4.58
C GLU A 241 -11.82 9.16 5.81
N SER A 242 -11.66 10.04 6.79
CA SER A 242 -12.64 10.19 7.85
C SER A 242 -13.88 10.88 7.26
N VAL A 243 -14.87 10.10 6.83
CA VAL A 243 -16.24 10.60 6.69
C VAL A 243 -16.75 10.94 8.09
N GLY A 244 -16.76 12.25 8.40
CA GLY A 244 -17.37 12.88 9.57
C GLY A 244 -17.78 11.96 10.72
N PHE A 245 -16.83 11.66 11.61
CA PHE A 245 -17.10 11.51 13.04
C PHE A 245 -15.94 12.16 13.77
N GLY A 246 -16.17 13.37 14.26
CA GLY A 246 -15.23 14.07 15.12
C GLY A 246 -15.04 13.29 16.41
N ILE A 247 -13.97 12.49 16.45
CA ILE A 247 -13.24 12.10 17.66
C ILE A 247 -11.91 11.51 17.20
N GLY A 248 -10.82 12.27 17.36
CA GLY A 248 -9.47 11.79 17.06
C GLY A 248 -8.40 12.88 16.94
N LEU A 249 -8.33 13.78 17.92
CA LEU A 249 -7.25 14.77 18.15
C LEU A 249 -7.04 15.82 17.04
N GLY A 250 -7.94 16.79 17.05
CA GLY A 250 -7.67 18.22 16.82
C GLY A 250 -8.45 19.00 17.88
#